data_AF-A0A9R1TXC1-F1
#
_entry.id   AF-A0A9R1TXC1-F1
#
_cell.length_a   1.000
_cell.length_b   1.000
_cell.length_c   1.000
_cell.angle_alpha   90.00
_cell.angle_beta   90.00
_cell.angle_gamma   90.00
#
_symmetry.space_group_name_H-M   'P 1'
#
loop_
_entity.id
_entity.type
_entity.pdbx_description
1 polymer ?
#
loop_
_entity_poly.entity_id
_entity_poly.type
_entity_poly.pdbx_seq_one_letter_code
_entity_poly.pdbx_strand_id
1 'polypeptide(L)'
;MDILAALSMLNHLSNTDLGEILNDDGRFEEVVNDIKQFKELESEKEVLIAGNRSLAEVNLAKQSQLEENKKALYELSEKGCKLLLKLKKNRN
;
A
#
# COMPACT_ATOMS: atom_id res chain seq x y z
N MET A 1 21.02 -5.68 -8.10
CA MET A 1 21.49 -4.54 -8.90
C MET A 1 22.36 -5.12 -10.00
N ASP A 2 21.88 -5.12 -11.24
CA ASP A 2 22.65 -5.66 -12.35
C ASP A 2 23.64 -4.61 -12.86
N ILE A 3 24.79 -4.58 -12.18
CA ILE A 3 25.91 -3.70 -12.48
C ILE A 3 26.37 -3.89 -13.93
N LEU A 4 26.18 -5.07 -14.52
CA LEU A 4 26.57 -5.36 -15.90
C LEU A 4 25.70 -4.61 -16.91
N ALA A 5 24.38 -4.51 -16.66
CA ALA A 5 23.49 -3.74 -17.53
C ALA A 5 23.80 -2.24 -17.52
N ALA A 6 24.09 -1.68 -16.33
CA ALA A 6 24.50 -0.29 -16.19
C ALA A 6 25.86 -0.02 -16.86
N LEU A 7 26.84 -0.91 -16.68
CA LEU A 7 28.15 -0.81 -17.36
C LEU A 7 28.03 -0.95 -18.88
N SER A 8 27.14 -1.82 -19.36
CA SER A 8 26.87 -1.98 -20.79
C SER A 8 26.30 -0.71 -21.40
N MET A 9 25.41 0.01 -20.71
CA MET A 9 24.90 1.31 -21.15
C MET A 9 26.02 2.37 -21.22
N LEU A 10 26.86 2.44 -20.19
CA LEU A 10 27.97 3.40 -20.14
C LEU A 10 29.02 3.14 -21.22
N ASN A 11 29.28 1.88 -21.58
CA ASN A 11 30.23 1.50 -22.62
C ASN A 11 29.82 1.96 -24.04
N HIS A 12 28.57 2.33 -24.26
CA HIS A 12 28.10 2.84 -25.56
C HIS A 12 28.17 4.36 -25.68
N LEU A 13 28.53 5.07 -24.60
CA LEU A 13 28.61 6.53 -24.57
C LEU A 13 29.98 7.02 -25.07
N SER A 14 29.99 8.20 -25.70
CA SER A 14 31.24 8.83 -26.11
C SER A 14 31.98 9.43 -24.91
N ASN A 15 33.29 9.72 -25.05
CA ASN A 15 34.06 10.41 -24.01
C ASN A 15 33.48 11.79 -23.66
N THR A 16 32.82 12.46 -24.61
CA THR A 16 32.14 13.73 -24.37
C THR A 16 30.93 13.50 -23.46
N ASP A 17 30.09 12.51 -23.77
CA ASP A 17 28.90 12.17 -22.99
C ASP A 17 29.25 11.71 -21.57
N LEU A 18 30.30 10.87 -21.44
CA LEU A 18 30.83 10.46 -20.13
C LEU A 18 31.39 11.65 -19.35
N GLY A 19 32.05 12.58 -20.03
CA GLY A 19 32.51 13.83 -19.44
C GLY A 19 31.38 14.70 -18.94
N GLU A 20 30.27 14.79 -19.67
CA GLU A 20 29.07 15.52 -19.24
C GLU A 20 28.44 14.86 -18.01
N ILE A 21 28.27 13.53 -18.02
CA ILE A 21 27.69 12.78 -16.90
C ILE A 21 28.53 12.90 -15.62
N LEU A 22 29.87 12.89 -15.74
CA LEU A 22 30.76 13.03 -14.59
C LEU A 22 30.75 14.43 -13.97
N ASN A 23 30.32 15.44 -14.72
CA ASN A 23 30.34 16.84 -14.29
C ASN A 23 28.94 17.41 -14.01
N ASP A 24 27.88 16.63 -14.22
CA ASP A 24 26.50 17.03 -14.02
C ASP A 24 25.71 15.89 -13.33
N ASP A 25 25.47 16.05 -12.03
CA ASP A 25 24.72 15.10 -11.22
C ASP A 25 23.29 14.86 -11.75
N GLY A 26 22.67 15.87 -12.39
CA GLY A 26 21.35 15.73 -13.00
C GLY A 26 21.38 14.83 -14.24
N ARG A 27 22.43 14.94 -15.05
CA ARG A 27 22.66 14.03 -16.20
C ARG A 27 22.93 12.59 -15.74
N PHE A 28 23.66 12.42 -14.65
CA PHE A 28 23.85 11.10 -14.06
C PHE A 28 22.52 10.50 -13.58
N GLU A 29 21.68 11.29 -12.93
CA GLU A 29 20.37 10.85 -12.44
C GLU A 29 19.42 10.48 -13.59
N GLU A 30 19.43 11.21 -14.71
CA GLU A 30 18.70 10.85 -15.94
C GLU A 30 19.11 9.47 -16.48
N VAL A 31 20.42 9.21 -16.58
CA VAL A 31 20.94 7.91 -17.05
C VAL A 31 20.56 6.77 -16.12
N VAL A 32 20.62 7.01 -14.79
CA VAL A 32 20.21 6.02 -13.79
C VAL A 32 18.71 5.73 -13.88
N ASN A 33 17.88 6.75 -14.06
CA ASN A 33 16.44 6.61 -14.22
C ASN A 33 16.06 5.85 -15.51
N ASP A 34 16.93 5.85 -16.52
CA ASP A 34 16.72 5.12 -17.77
C ASP A 34 17.06 3.62 -17.70
N ILE A 35 17.74 3.17 -16.64
CA ILE A 35 18.02 1.76 -16.43
C ILE A 35 16.69 1.02 -16.21
N LYS A 36 16.42 0.03 -17.07
CA LYS A 36 15.18 -0.76 -17.11
C LYS A 36 14.73 -1.29 -15.74
N GLN A 37 15.66 -1.68 -14.88
CA GLN A 37 15.37 -2.21 -13.54
C GLN A 37 14.74 -1.17 -12.61
N PHE A 38 15.17 0.08 -12.67
CA PHE A 38 14.55 1.15 -11.88
C PHE A 38 13.14 1.44 -12.38
N LYS A 39 12.92 1.41 -13.70
CA LYS A 39 11.57 1.54 -14.28
C LYS A 39 10.64 0.39 -13.89
N GLU A 40 11.15 -0.86 -13.92
CA GLU A 40 10.40 -2.04 -13.48
C GLU A 40 10.07 -1.96 -11.98
N LEU A 41 11.03 -1.54 -11.16
CA LEU A 41 10.83 -1.40 -9.71
C LEU A 41 9.83 -0.28 -9.37
N GLU A 42 9.89 0.86 -10.08
CA GLU A 42 8.93 1.95 -9.90
C GLU A 42 7.51 1.50 -10.32
N SER A 43 7.40 0.75 -11.42
CA SER A 43 6.11 0.17 -11.84
C SER A 43 5.57 -0.83 -10.82
N GLU A 44 6.40 -1.73 -10.29
CA GLU A 44 6.00 -2.68 -9.24
C GLU A 44 5.54 -1.93 -7.98
N LYS A 45 6.26 -0.88 -7.59
CA LYS A 45 5.90 0.00 -6.48
C LYS A 45 4.53 0.66 -6.70
N GLU A 46 4.24 1.18 -7.89
CA GLU A 46 2.93 1.76 -8.20
C GLU A 46 1.80 0.74 -8.08
N VAL A 47 2.01 -0.48 -8.58
CA VAL A 47 1.05 -1.59 -8.44
C VAL A 47 0.80 -1.92 -6.98
N LEU A 48 1.85 -2.02 -6.17
CA LEU A 48 1.75 -2.29 -4.73
C LEU A 48 1.04 -1.17 -3.98
N ILE A 49 1.31 0.09 -4.30
CA ILE A 49 0.63 1.25 -3.71
C ILE A 49 -0.87 1.22 -4.05
N ALA A 50 -1.22 0.96 -5.31
CA ALA A 50 -2.62 0.85 -5.74
C ALA A 50 -3.33 -0.31 -5.01
N GLY A 51 -2.67 -1.46 -4.87
CA GLY A 51 -3.17 -2.61 -4.12
C GLY A 51 -3.38 -2.29 -2.64
N ASN A 52 -2.39 -1.66 -1.98
CA ASN A 52 -2.50 -1.27 -0.59
C ASN A 52 -3.65 -0.29 -0.35
N ARG A 53 -3.81 0.69 -1.23
CA ARG A 53 -4.90 1.66 -1.18
C ARG A 53 -6.27 0.99 -1.27
N SER A 54 -6.46 0.09 -2.24
CA SER A 54 -7.70 -0.67 -2.39
C SER A 54 -8.03 -1.49 -1.13
N LEU A 55 -7.02 -2.19 -0.57
CA LEU A 55 -7.18 -2.93 0.67
C LEU A 55 -7.53 -2.03 1.87
N ALA A 56 -6.90 -0.85 1.97
CA ALA A 56 -7.20 0.12 3.01
C ALA A 56 -8.65 0.63 2.92
N GLU A 57 -9.14 0.93 1.72
CA GLU A 57 -10.53 1.33 1.48
C GLU A 57 -11.52 0.24 1.91
N VAL A 58 -11.26 -1.01 1.55
CA VAL A 58 -12.09 -2.16 1.97
C VAL A 58 -12.04 -2.36 3.49
N ASN A 59 -10.88 -2.23 4.11
CA ASN A 59 -10.72 -2.38 5.56
C ASN A 59 -11.48 -1.29 6.32
N LEU A 60 -11.43 -0.05 5.85
CA LEU A 60 -12.20 1.06 6.45
C LEU A 60 -13.72 0.80 6.36
N ALA A 61 -14.20 0.33 5.21
CA ALA A 61 -15.62 -0.02 5.04
C ALA A 61 -16.04 -1.15 6.00
N LYS A 62 -15.23 -2.22 6.08
CA LYS A 62 -15.48 -3.35 7.00
C LYS A 62 -15.43 -2.92 8.47
N GLN A 63 -14.54 -1.99 8.84
CA GLN A 63 -14.45 -1.49 10.20
C GLN A 63 -15.73 -0.77 10.62
N SER A 64 -16.29 0.09 9.75
CA SER A 64 -17.58 0.74 10.03
C SER A 64 -18.69 -0.29 10.27
N GLN A 65 -18.80 -1.28 9.37
CA GLN A 65 -19.80 -2.34 9.49
C GLN A 65 -19.62 -3.18 10.76
N LEU A 66 -18.37 -3.46 11.14
CA LEU A 66 -18.05 -4.21 12.36
C LEU A 66 -18.52 -3.45 13.61
N GLU A 67 -18.29 -2.13 13.69
CA GLU A 67 -18.73 -1.34 14.84
C GLU A 67 -20.26 -1.23 14.92
N GLU A 68 -20.95 -1.09 13.79
CA GLU A 68 -22.42 -1.12 13.74
C GLU A 68 -22.97 -2.47 14.25
N ASN A 69 -22.40 -3.57 13.77
CA ASN A 69 -22.80 -4.92 14.19
C ASN A 69 -22.54 -5.16 15.68
N LYS A 70 -21.39 -4.71 16.22
CA LYS A 70 -21.09 -4.78 17.66
C LYS A 70 -22.15 -4.03 18.47
N LYS A 71 -22.52 -2.82 18.04
CA LYS A 71 -23.55 -2.02 18.73
C LYS A 71 -24.90 -2.73 18.71
N ALA A 72 -25.33 -3.24 17.55
CA ALA A 72 -26.58 -3.99 17.42
C ALA A 72 -26.60 -5.24 18.31
N LEU A 73 -25.48 -5.97 18.39
CA LEU A 73 -25.35 -7.14 19.26
C LEU A 73 -25.48 -6.77 20.74
N TYR A 74 -24.85 -5.68 21.16
CA TYR A 74 -24.97 -5.17 22.53
C TYR A 74 -26.42 -4.83 22.89
N GLU A 75 -27.11 -4.08 22.01
CA GLU A 75 -28.51 -3.71 22.23
C GLU A 75 -29.44 -4.93 22.31
N LEU A 76 -29.21 -5.92 21.46
CA LEU A 76 -30.00 -7.16 21.46
C LEU A 76 -29.76 -7.97 22.74
N SER A 77 -28.50 -8.07 23.17
CA SER A 77 -28.12 -8.71 24.43
C SER A 77 -28.81 -8.05 25.63
N GLU A 78 -28.76 -6.71 25.69
CA GLU A 78 -29.38 -5.95 26.78
C GLU A 78 -30.91 -6.16 26.82
N LYS A 79 -31.57 -6.16 25.66
CA LYS A 79 -33.00 -6.48 25.53
C LYS A 79 -33.30 -7.90 26.02
N GLY A 80 -32.48 -8.88 25.63
CA GLY A 80 -32.60 -10.27 26.08
C GLY A 80 -32.49 -10.41 27.60
N CYS A 81 -31.49 -9.78 28.22
CA CYS A 81 -31.33 -9.75 29.67
C CYS A 81 -32.53 -9.13 30.37
N LYS A 82 -33.03 -7.99 29.88
CA LYS A 82 -34.23 -7.32 30.41
C LYS A 82 -35.46 -8.23 30.34
N LEU A 83 -35.66 -8.94 29.22
CA LEU A 83 -36.76 -9.89 29.07
C LEU A 83 -36.65 -11.06 30.05
N LEU A 84 -35.47 -11.65 30.20
CA LEU A 84 -35.23 -12.72 31.17
C LEU A 84 -35.52 -12.28 32.60
N LEU A 85 -35.11 -11.08 32.99
CA LEU A 85 -35.42 -10.53 34.31
C LEU A 85 -36.92 -10.34 34.53
N LYS A 86 -37.65 -9.84 33.52
CA LYS A 86 -39.12 -9.70 33.58
C LYS A 86 -39.80 -11.06 33.72
N LEU A 87 -39.38 -12.07 32.95
CA LEU A 87 -39.93 -13.42 33.04
C LEU A 87 -39.68 -14.05 34.41
N LYS A 88 -38.50 -13.84 35.01
CA LYS A 88 -38.21 -14.31 36.38
C LYS A 88 -39.08 -13.62 37.43
N LYS A 89 -39.32 -12.31 37.31
CA LYS A 89 -40.20 -11.56 38.23
C LYS A 89 -41.65 -12.01 38.14
N ASN A 90 -42.16 -12.27 36.94
CA ASN A 90 -43.56 -12.67 36.74
C ASN A 90 -43.85 -14.14 37.13
N ARG A 91 -42.83 -14.91 37.50
CA ARG A 91 -42.94 -16.33 37.89
C ARG A 91 -42.99 -16.55 39.41
N ASN A 92 -42.72 -15.50 40.19
CA ASN A 92 -42.83 -15.45 41.64
C ASN A 92 -44.10 -14.70 42.04
#